data_AF-A0A553N7E9-F1
#
_entry.id   AF-A0A553N7E9-F1
#
_cell.length_a   1.000
_cell.length_b   1.000
_cell.length_c   1.000
_cell.angle_alpha   90.00
_cell.angle_beta   90.00
_cell.angle_gamma   90.00
#
_symmetry.space_group_name_H-M   'P 1'
#
loop_
_entity.id
_entity.type
_entity.pdbx_description
1 polymer ?
#
loop_
_entity_poly.entity_id
_entity_poly.type
_entity_poly.pdbx_seq_one_letter_code
_entity_poly.pdbx_strand_id
1 'polypeptide(L)'
;MLPSTLISRPKKANLEMEKVVRFQNGPCQSASRMGTCYTDGVSSGSCAGGFGVCCVFTLGCGQTTRDDCTYLSRTAPTGQNNCQYTICKCSTNICRIRFDFLHLAEKMTMHPFCILVSQYVCGDDMAATHLSNQCYTMCFRSEEGKCAICYQAVDVVGQGSFGLSKTVEAIVVSGENNNDCFMDYLMVRNRICGRFFHLSAQRNKRVNNDEAICSSQRPFQITFKTDEDEITLKATNMPDQNEQSGSPGGITGFNLMWTLQDC
;
A
#
# COMPACT_ATOMS: atom_id res chain seq x y z
N MET A 1 58.85 -1.66 54.98
CA MET A 1 58.10 -1.04 53.87
C MET A 1 58.39 -1.87 52.61
N LEU A 2 57.32 -2.34 51.97
CA LEU A 2 57.28 -3.24 50.80
C LEU A 2 57.78 -2.54 49.49
N PRO A 3 58.11 -3.32 48.45
CA PRO A 3 58.94 -2.91 47.30
C PRO A 3 58.13 -2.42 46.10
N SER A 4 58.77 -1.73 45.15
CA SER A 4 58.21 -1.50 43.81
C SER A 4 59.24 -1.76 42.72
N THR A 5 59.04 -2.90 42.07
CA THR A 5 59.67 -3.42 40.85
C THR A 5 59.35 -2.55 39.63
N LEU A 6 60.33 -2.36 38.75
CA LEU A 6 60.18 -1.70 37.45
C LEU A 6 59.32 -2.56 36.50
N ILE A 7 58.16 -2.03 36.09
CA ILE A 7 57.31 -2.62 35.04
C ILE A 7 57.54 -1.85 33.73
N SER A 8 57.97 -2.55 32.69
CA SER A 8 58.17 -2.03 31.34
C SER A 8 56.85 -1.55 30.71
N ARG A 9 56.86 -0.36 30.09
CA ARG A 9 55.71 0.20 29.35
C ARG A 9 55.31 -0.70 28.18
N PRO A 10 54.04 -1.14 28.05
CA PRO A 10 53.60 -1.81 26.84
C PRO A 10 53.50 -0.79 25.71
N LYS A 11 53.97 -1.18 24.52
CA LYS A 11 53.82 -0.42 23.28
C LYS A 11 52.34 -0.19 23.03
N LYS A 12 51.96 1.07 22.81
CA LYS A 12 50.61 1.47 22.44
C LYS A 12 50.32 0.91 21.04
N ALA A 13 49.75 -0.29 20.98
CA ALA A 13 49.18 -0.82 19.75
C ALA A 13 47.96 0.04 19.42
N ASN A 14 48.07 0.77 18.32
CA ASN A 14 46.97 1.50 17.71
C ASN A 14 45.96 0.46 17.19
N LEU A 15 45.00 0.04 18.02
CA LEU A 15 43.76 -0.53 17.51
C LEU A 15 42.90 0.67 17.10
N GLU A 16 43.05 1.10 15.85
CA GLU A 16 41.95 1.83 15.22
C GLU A 16 40.77 0.86 15.24
N MET A 17 39.80 1.16 16.10
CA MET A 17 38.51 0.49 16.05
C MET A 17 37.94 0.81 14.68
N GLU A 18 37.99 -0.16 13.77
CA GLU A 18 37.15 -0.19 12.58
C GLU A 18 35.71 -0.24 13.09
N LYS A 19 35.16 0.94 13.37
CA LYS A 19 33.81 1.10 13.87
C LYS A 19 32.90 0.74 12.71
N VAL A 20 32.55 -0.54 12.61
CA VAL A 20 31.49 -0.99 11.70
C VAL A 20 30.21 -0.30 12.16
N VAL A 21 29.88 0.82 11.51
CA VAL A 21 28.65 1.57 11.79
C VAL A 21 27.51 0.74 11.24
N ARG A 22 26.89 -0.06 12.10
CA ARG A 22 25.60 -0.70 11.79
C ARG A 22 24.49 0.24 12.19
N PHE A 23 23.62 0.54 11.25
CA PHE A 23 22.40 1.29 11.45
C PHE A 23 21.24 0.48 10.90
N GLN A 24 20.04 0.76 11.39
CA GLN A 24 18.83 0.17 10.84
C GLN A 24 18.61 0.69 9.42
N ASN A 25 18.33 -0.21 8.47
CA ASN A 25 18.00 0.18 7.11
C ASN A 25 16.78 1.10 7.16
N GLY A 26 16.92 2.29 6.58
CA GLY A 26 15.88 3.32 6.56
C GLY A 26 15.77 3.96 5.17
N PRO A 27 14.72 4.74 4.92
CA PRO A 27 14.54 5.39 3.63
C PRO A 27 15.67 6.39 3.37
N CYS A 28 16.08 6.50 2.11
CA CYS A 28 17.03 7.50 1.62
C CYS A 28 16.59 8.04 0.25
N GLN A 29 17.06 9.22 -0.11
CA GLN A 29 16.76 9.82 -1.41
C GLN A 29 17.97 9.71 -2.33
N SER A 30 17.77 9.11 -3.51
CA SER A 30 18.73 9.16 -4.62
C SER A 30 18.37 10.31 -5.57
N ALA A 31 19.16 10.50 -6.62
CA ALA A 31 18.97 11.58 -7.60
C ALA A 31 17.57 11.59 -8.26
N SER A 32 16.90 10.45 -8.40
CA SER A 32 15.61 10.36 -9.11
C SER A 32 14.54 9.49 -8.44
N ARG A 33 14.90 8.73 -7.40
CA ARG A 33 14.03 7.73 -6.75
C ARG A 33 14.29 7.66 -5.26
N MET A 34 13.31 7.23 -4.49
CA MET A 34 13.54 6.82 -3.11
C MET A 34 14.27 5.48 -3.11
N GLY A 35 15.11 5.27 -2.11
CA GLY A 35 15.85 4.03 -1.93
C GLY A 35 15.87 3.64 -0.46
N THR A 36 16.59 2.56 -0.18
CA THR A 36 16.83 2.08 1.17
C THR A 36 18.31 2.21 1.48
N CYS A 37 18.63 2.73 2.66
CA CYS A 37 19.98 2.94 3.13
C CYS A 37 20.54 1.62 3.64
N TYR A 38 21.59 1.11 3.01
CA TYR A 38 22.31 -0.08 3.43
C TYR A 38 23.73 0.25 3.89
N THR A 39 24.28 -0.63 4.70
CA THR A 39 25.71 -0.59 5.09
C THR A 39 26.64 -0.90 3.93
N ASP A 40 26.16 -1.62 2.92
CA ASP A 40 26.88 -1.93 1.68
C ASP A 40 25.88 -2.16 0.52
N GLY A 41 26.30 -1.96 -0.72
CA GLY A 41 25.46 -2.15 -1.91
C GLY A 41 25.85 -1.30 -3.11
N VAL A 42 25.05 -1.36 -4.18
CA VAL A 42 25.27 -0.56 -5.39
C VAL A 42 24.82 0.88 -5.14
N SER A 43 25.74 1.82 -5.30
CA SER A 43 25.50 3.23 -4.98
C SER A 43 24.60 3.94 -5.98
N SER A 44 23.44 4.39 -5.50
CA SER A 44 22.59 5.41 -6.13
C SER A 44 22.66 6.75 -5.39
N GLY A 45 23.41 6.79 -4.28
CA GLY A 45 23.60 7.96 -3.42
C GLY A 45 24.26 7.56 -2.09
N SER A 46 24.55 8.54 -1.25
CA SER A 46 25.05 8.33 0.13
C SER A 46 23.95 8.60 1.15
N CYS A 47 23.94 7.87 2.24
CA CYS A 47 22.98 8.03 3.34
C CYS A 47 23.67 7.80 4.70
N ALA A 48 22.93 7.90 5.80
CA ALA A 48 23.45 7.76 7.16
C ALA A 48 24.71 8.62 7.43
N GLY A 49 24.72 9.87 6.98
CA GLY A 49 25.86 10.78 7.15
C GLY A 49 27.13 10.38 6.39
N GLY A 50 27.01 9.54 5.34
CA GLY A 50 28.12 9.05 4.53
C GLY A 50 28.64 7.68 4.94
N PHE A 51 28.11 7.09 6.02
CA PHE A 51 28.44 5.73 6.44
C PHE A 51 27.62 4.64 5.71
N GLY A 52 26.63 5.04 4.92
CA GLY A 52 25.74 4.14 4.20
C GLY A 52 25.60 4.47 2.72
N VAL A 53 25.17 3.48 1.96
CA VAL A 53 24.89 3.56 0.54
C VAL A 53 23.38 3.54 0.31
N CYS A 54 22.87 4.54 -0.41
CA CYS A 54 21.46 4.57 -0.82
C CYS A 54 21.25 3.66 -2.02
N CYS A 55 20.60 2.52 -1.80
CA CYS A 55 20.34 1.52 -2.83
C CYS A 55 18.92 1.69 -3.39
N VAL A 56 18.79 1.66 -4.72
CA VAL A 56 17.50 1.69 -5.41
C VAL A 56 17.33 0.37 -6.15
N PHE A 57 16.38 -0.45 -5.72
CA PHE A 57 16.12 -1.74 -6.36
C PHE A 57 15.10 -1.58 -7.48
N THR A 58 15.39 -2.15 -8.65
CA THR A 58 14.44 -2.20 -9.77
C THR A 58 14.28 -3.65 -10.21
N LEU A 59 13.03 -4.08 -10.33
CA LEU A 59 12.64 -5.44 -10.68
C LEU A 59 12.05 -5.48 -12.08
N GLY A 60 12.63 -6.33 -12.95
CA GLY A 60 12.10 -6.61 -14.28
C GLY A 60 11.06 -7.74 -14.28
N CYS A 61 10.38 -7.96 -15.41
CA CYS A 61 9.39 -9.02 -15.54
C CYS A 61 9.96 -10.42 -15.23
N GLY A 62 9.18 -11.23 -14.51
CA GLY A 62 9.52 -12.59 -14.12
C GLY A 62 10.50 -12.70 -12.95
N GLN A 63 10.97 -11.57 -12.42
CA GLN A 63 11.94 -11.55 -11.32
C GLN A 63 11.26 -11.58 -9.95
N THR A 64 12.06 -11.94 -8.95
CA THR A 64 11.66 -12.05 -7.54
C THR A 64 12.47 -11.06 -6.70
N THR A 65 11.82 -10.35 -5.78
CA THR A 65 12.50 -9.50 -4.79
C THR A 65 12.13 -9.89 -3.35
N ARG A 66 13.05 -9.65 -2.42
CA ARG A 66 12.79 -9.60 -0.98
C ARG A 66 13.05 -8.22 -0.40
N ASP A 67 13.61 -7.31 -1.19
CA ASP A 67 14.04 -6.01 -0.73
C ASP A 67 12.86 -5.05 -0.61
N ASP A 68 12.90 -4.25 0.44
CA ASP A 68 11.94 -3.17 0.67
C ASP A 68 12.23 -1.99 -0.25
N CYS A 69 11.19 -1.22 -0.59
CA CYS A 69 11.23 -0.11 -1.53
C CYS A 69 11.73 -0.51 -2.94
N THR A 70 11.24 -1.64 -3.47
CA THR A 70 11.61 -2.11 -4.81
C THR A 70 10.71 -1.52 -5.89
N TYR A 71 11.28 -0.99 -6.98
CA TYR A 71 10.56 -0.47 -8.14
C TYR A 71 10.32 -1.58 -9.17
N LEU A 72 9.07 -1.98 -9.38
CA LEU A 72 8.67 -2.82 -10.50
C LEU A 72 8.72 -1.97 -11.77
N SER A 73 9.59 -2.34 -12.71
CA SER A 73 9.74 -1.66 -13.99
C SER A 73 9.46 -2.62 -15.11
N ARG A 74 8.53 -2.24 -15.98
CA ARG A 74 8.38 -2.84 -17.29
C ARG A 74 9.04 -1.94 -18.32
N THR A 75 10.34 -2.09 -18.56
CA THR A 75 10.88 -1.68 -19.86
C THR A 75 10.26 -2.62 -20.88
N ALA A 76 9.32 -2.16 -21.70
CA ALA A 76 8.71 -3.02 -22.71
C ALA A 76 9.64 -3.12 -23.92
N PRO A 77 10.32 -4.26 -24.20
CA PRO A 77 10.49 -4.66 -25.58
C PRO A 77 9.11 -5.06 -26.09
N THR A 78 8.72 -4.49 -27.23
CA THR A 78 7.45 -4.73 -27.92
C THR A 78 7.06 -6.22 -27.92
N GLY A 79 5.99 -6.61 -27.21
CA GLY A 79 5.35 -7.92 -27.39
C GLY A 79 4.82 -8.64 -26.14
N GLN A 80 5.32 -8.38 -24.93
CA GLN A 80 4.89 -9.15 -23.75
C GLN A 80 3.84 -8.43 -22.91
N ASN A 81 2.55 -8.65 -23.19
CA ASN A 81 1.42 -7.99 -22.49
C ASN A 81 1.15 -8.52 -21.07
N ASN A 82 1.80 -9.62 -20.65
CA ASN A 82 1.64 -10.20 -19.33
C ASN A 82 2.99 -10.30 -18.62
N CYS A 83 3.12 -9.58 -17.50
CA CYS A 83 4.35 -9.47 -16.72
C CYS A 83 4.01 -9.84 -15.27
N GLN A 84 4.66 -10.88 -14.75
CA GLN A 84 4.48 -11.34 -13.38
C GLN A 84 5.71 -10.98 -12.55
N TYR A 85 5.52 -10.64 -11.28
CA TYR A 85 6.58 -10.38 -10.32
C TYR A 85 6.30 -11.20 -9.06
N THR A 86 7.35 -11.73 -8.44
CA THR A 86 7.21 -12.41 -7.15
C THR A 86 7.81 -11.51 -6.06
N ILE A 87 7.01 -11.18 -5.05
CA ILE A 87 7.46 -10.34 -3.93
C ILE A 87 7.43 -11.19 -2.67
N CYS A 88 8.59 -11.38 -2.07
CA CYS A 88 8.75 -12.10 -0.83
C CYS A 88 8.93 -11.12 0.33
N LYS A 89 8.47 -11.52 1.52
CA LYS A 89 8.65 -10.72 2.73
C LYS A 89 10.14 -10.52 3.02
N CYS A 90 10.55 -9.28 3.33
CA CYS A 90 11.92 -8.96 3.74
C CYS A 90 12.23 -9.51 5.15
N SER A 91 11.19 -9.77 5.96
CA SER A 91 11.26 -10.33 7.31
C SER A 91 10.00 -11.13 7.64
N THR A 92 10.08 -12.06 8.58
CA THR A 92 8.91 -12.85 9.06
C THR A 92 7.85 -11.98 9.74
N ASN A 93 8.23 -10.81 10.25
CA ASN A 93 7.34 -9.88 10.95
C ASN A 93 6.70 -8.86 10.02
N ILE A 94 6.81 -9.04 8.69
CA ILE A 94 6.08 -8.22 7.73
C ILE A 94 4.62 -8.68 7.68
N CYS A 95 3.71 -7.77 8.02
CA CYS A 95 2.27 -8.01 7.99
C CYS A 95 1.60 -7.43 6.72
N ARG A 96 2.24 -6.47 6.06
CA ARG A 96 1.65 -5.77 4.91
C ARG A 96 2.69 -5.43 3.85
N ILE A 97 2.30 -5.57 2.59
CA ILE A 97 3.03 -5.09 1.42
C ILE A 97 2.16 -4.02 0.75
N ARG A 98 2.72 -2.84 0.55
CA ARG A 98 2.13 -1.65 -0.08
C ARG A 98 2.65 -1.53 -1.50
N PHE A 99 1.77 -1.21 -2.44
CA PHE A 99 2.11 -0.95 -3.83
C PHE A 99 1.83 0.51 -4.16
N ASP A 100 2.87 1.33 -4.23
CA ASP A 100 2.81 2.71 -4.62
C ASP A 100 2.89 2.84 -6.14
N PHE A 101 1.80 3.27 -6.76
CA PHE A 101 1.77 3.55 -8.19
C PHE A 101 2.40 4.90 -8.43
N LEU A 102 3.56 4.92 -9.06
CA LEU A 102 4.23 6.16 -9.41
C LEU A 102 3.73 6.65 -10.76
N HIS A 103 3.18 7.86 -10.73
CA HIS A 103 2.48 8.53 -11.81
C HIS A 103 3.26 8.58 -13.13
N LEU A 104 2.52 8.54 -14.24
CA LEU A 104 2.93 9.00 -15.56
C LEU A 104 2.06 10.20 -15.95
N ALA A 105 2.75 11.34 -16.06
CA ALA A 105 2.23 12.68 -16.31
C ALA A 105 1.27 12.79 -17.50
N GLU A 106 0.21 13.59 -17.31
CA GLU A 106 -0.48 14.54 -18.20
C GLU A 106 -0.56 14.39 -19.74
N LYS A 107 0.03 13.41 -20.41
CA LYS A 107 -0.21 13.19 -21.85
C LYS A 107 -0.35 11.73 -22.19
N MET A 108 -1.47 11.46 -22.87
CA MET A 108 -1.92 10.20 -23.44
C MET A 108 -0.88 9.56 -24.38
N THR A 109 0.13 8.97 -23.76
CA THR A 109 1.15 8.11 -24.37
C THR A 109 1.44 7.02 -23.35
N MET A 110 1.18 5.76 -23.71
CA MET A 110 1.39 4.58 -22.85
C MET A 110 2.87 4.45 -22.49
N HIS A 111 3.29 5.10 -21.41
CA HIS A 111 4.63 4.99 -20.84
C HIS A 111 4.67 3.83 -19.83
N PRO A 112 5.86 3.29 -19.52
CA PRO A 112 6.00 2.23 -18.53
C PRO A 112 5.66 2.73 -17.12
N PHE A 113 4.58 2.21 -16.54
CA PHE A 113 4.22 2.50 -15.14
C PHE A 113 5.27 1.84 -14.22
N CYS A 114 5.76 2.59 -13.24
CA CYS A 114 6.61 2.05 -12.18
C CYS A 114 5.77 1.87 -10.92
N ILE A 115 5.83 0.70 -10.31
CA ILE A 115 5.18 0.43 -9.02
C ILE A 115 6.27 0.29 -7.98
N LEU A 116 6.26 1.13 -6.95
CA LEU A 116 7.14 0.99 -5.80
C LEU A 116 6.48 0.05 -4.78
N VAL A 117 7.25 -0.88 -4.24
CA VAL A 117 6.77 -1.89 -3.28
C VAL A 117 7.38 -1.60 -1.91
N SER A 118 6.55 -1.35 -0.91
CA SER A 118 6.97 -1.03 0.47
C SER A 118 6.45 -2.09 1.45
N GLN A 119 7.25 -2.53 2.43
CA GLN A 119 6.94 -3.61 3.37
C GLN A 119 6.88 -3.09 4.81
N TYR A 120 5.86 -3.49 5.56
CA TYR A 120 5.53 -2.93 6.87
C TYR A 120 5.52 -4.00 7.98
N VAL A 121 6.16 -3.69 9.11
CA VAL A 121 6.30 -4.58 10.28
C VAL A 121 5.02 -4.58 11.13
N CYS A 122 4.64 -5.73 11.68
CA CYS A 122 3.52 -5.86 12.61
C CYS A 122 3.82 -5.12 13.94
N GLY A 123 2.93 -4.23 14.39
CA GLY A 123 2.98 -3.65 15.74
C GLY A 123 3.55 -2.23 15.85
N ASP A 124 4.07 -1.64 14.78
CA ASP A 124 4.18 -0.19 14.72
C ASP A 124 2.77 0.39 14.59
N ASP A 125 2.49 1.53 15.24
CA ASP A 125 1.25 2.31 15.09
C ASP A 125 1.09 2.69 13.60
N MET A 126 0.54 1.78 12.82
CA MET A 126 0.18 2.00 11.44
C MET A 126 -1.05 2.89 11.47
N ALA A 127 -0.81 4.20 11.64
CA ALA A 127 -1.67 5.26 11.16
C ALA A 127 -1.77 5.15 9.62
N ALA A 128 -2.34 4.04 9.15
CA ALA A 128 -2.36 3.66 7.77
C ALA A 128 -3.77 3.91 7.24
N THR A 129 -3.87 4.89 6.37
CA THR A 129 -5.00 5.05 5.47
C THR A 129 -4.77 4.19 4.24
N HIS A 130 -5.73 4.19 3.33
CA HIS A 130 -5.47 3.79 1.96
C HIS A 130 -4.32 4.60 1.36
N LEU A 131 -3.76 4.07 0.27
CA LEU A 131 -2.76 4.83 -0.49
C LEU A 131 -3.46 5.98 -1.17
N SER A 132 -2.91 7.18 -1.06
CA SER A 132 -3.40 8.32 -1.82
C SER A 132 -3.14 8.13 -3.33
N ASN A 133 -3.91 8.85 -4.15
CA ASN A 133 -3.79 8.94 -5.60
C ASN A 133 -3.90 7.61 -6.33
N GLN A 134 -4.70 6.69 -5.80
CA GLN A 134 -4.98 5.44 -6.50
C GLN A 134 -6.16 5.64 -7.44
N CYS A 135 -6.04 5.12 -8.66
CA CYS A 135 -7.17 4.99 -9.57
C CYS A 135 -6.90 3.80 -10.48
N TYR A 136 -7.31 2.61 -10.05
CA TYR A 136 -7.11 1.39 -10.80
C TYR A 136 -8.40 0.56 -10.89
N THR A 137 -8.54 -0.14 -12.01
CA THR A 137 -9.65 -1.05 -12.26
C THR A 137 -9.13 -2.48 -12.22
N MET A 138 -9.72 -3.28 -11.34
CA MET A 138 -9.52 -4.72 -11.31
C MET A 138 -10.55 -5.38 -12.23
N CYS A 139 -10.07 -6.21 -13.15
CA CYS A 139 -10.90 -6.95 -14.09
C CYS A 139 -10.99 -8.42 -13.65
N PHE A 140 -12.20 -8.97 -13.68
CA PHE A 140 -12.46 -10.38 -13.41
C PHE A 140 -12.77 -11.09 -14.72
N ARG A 141 -12.21 -12.30 -14.86
CA ARG A 141 -12.50 -13.15 -16.01
C ARG A 141 -13.98 -13.56 -15.96
N SER A 142 -14.69 -13.37 -17.06
CA SER A 142 -16.00 -14.01 -17.24
C SER A 142 -15.82 -15.49 -17.58
N GLU A 143 -16.55 -16.36 -16.90
CA GLU A 143 -16.63 -17.79 -17.20
C GLU A 143 -17.81 -18.11 -18.12
N GLU A 144 -17.75 -19.24 -18.81
CA GLU A 144 -18.86 -19.73 -19.64
C GLU A 144 -20.10 -19.95 -18.78
N GLY A 145 -21.27 -19.50 -19.27
CA GLY A 145 -22.52 -19.57 -18.52
C GLY A 145 -22.67 -18.53 -17.40
N LYS A 146 -21.66 -17.69 -17.13
CA LYS A 146 -21.73 -16.64 -16.11
C LYS A 146 -22.07 -15.27 -16.71
N CYS A 147 -23.10 -14.62 -16.16
CA CYS A 147 -23.67 -13.37 -16.69
C CYS A 147 -23.51 -12.16 -15.77
N ALA A 148 -23.18 -12.37 -14.49
CA ALA A 148 -22.89 -11.28 -13.57
C ALA A 148 -21.83 -11.69 -12.54
N ILE A 149 -21.22 -10.69 -11.91
CA ILE A 149 -20.43 -10.85 -10.69
C ILE A 149 -21.13 -10.09 -9.56
N CYS A 150 -21.23 -10.70 -8.39
CA CYS A 150 -21.78 -10.09 -7.20
C CYS A 150 -20.72 -10.02 -6.11
N TYR A 151 -20.69 -8.90 -5.38
CA TYR A 151 -19.79 -8.64 -4.27
C TYR A 151 -20.59 -8.48 -2.98
N GLN A 152 -20.06 -8.95 -1.86
CA GLN A 152 -20.65 -8.82 -0.53
C GLN A 152 -19.58 -8.39 0.46
N ALA A 153 -20.02 -7.73 1.52
CA ALA A 153 -19.14 -7.42 2.62
C ALA A 153 -18.73 -8.69 3.39
N VAL A 154 -17.45 -8.76 3.74
CA VAL A 154 -16.97 -9.65 4.80
C VAL A 154 -17.26 -9.01 6.15
N ASP A 155 -17.96 -9.73 7.02
CA ASP A 155 -18.10 -9.40 8.44
C ASP A 155 -17.02 -10.14 9.25
N VAL A 156 -15.96 -9.43 9.65
CA VAL A 156 -14.94 -9.94 10.56
C VAL A 156 -14.84 -9.06 11.81
N VAL A 157 -14.67 -9.69 12.97
CA VAL A 157 -14.67 -9.01 14.27
C VAL A 157 -13.51 -8.01 14.32
N GLY A 158 -13.83 -6.71 14.42
CA GLY A 158 -12.86 -5.62 14.60
C GLY A 158 -12.37 -4.95 13.31
N GLN A 159 -12.62 -5.54 12.14
CA GLN A 159 -12.44 -4.91 10.83
C GLN A 159 -13.51 -5.43 9.87
N GLY A 160 -14.32 -4.55 9.31
CA GLY A 160 -15.22 -4.89 8.21
C GLY A 160 -14.52 -4.80 6.86
N SER A 161 -15.33 -4.75 5.80
CA SER A 161 -14.85 -4.93 4.43
C SER A 161 -13.98 -3.81 3.89
N PHE A 162 -14.16 -2.57 4.35
CA PHE A 162 -13.33 -1.42 3.96
C PHE A 162 -13.68 -0.24 4.87
N GLY A 163 -12.78 0.75 4.94
CA GLY A 163 -13.01 2.02 5.62
C GLY A 163 -12.48 3.17 4.79
N LEU A 164 -13.27 3.63 3.81
CA LEU A 164 -12.93 4.72 2.90
C LEU A 164 -13.43 6.06 3.44
N SER A 165 -12.67 7.13 3.22
CA SER A 165 -13.12 8.48 3.58
C SER A 165 -14.37 8.89 2.79
N LYS A 166 -15.13 9.84 3.34
CA LYS A 166 -16.24 10.50 2.63
C LYS A 166 -15.88 11.93 2.28
N THR A 167 -16.58 12.45 1.28
CA THR A 167 -16.44 13.84 0.90
C THR A 167 -17.04 14.77 1.97
N VAL A 168 -16.52 16.00 2.05
CA VAL A 168 -16.83 16.96 3.12
C VAL A 168 -18.29 17.43 3.16
N GLU A 169 -19.11 16.99 2.20
CA GLU A 169 -20.53 17.36 2.05
C GLU A 169 -21.47 16.14 2.10
N ALA A 170 -20.94 14.93 2.33
CA ALA A 170 -21.74 13.72 2.41
C ALA A 170 -22.66 13.76 3.65
N ILE A 171 -23.96 13.97 3.43
CA ILE A 171 -24.98 14.04 4.51
C ILE A 171 -25.15 12.68 5.20
N VAL A 172 -24.73 11.59 4.57
CA VAL A 172 -25.02 10.22 5.02
C VAL A 172 -23.74 9.44 5.33
N VAL A 173 -23.76 8.80 6.50
CA VAL A 173 -22.69 8.01 7.12
C VAL A 173 -22.34 6.72 6.31
N SER A 174 -23.01 6.44 5.20
CA SER A 174 -22.67 5.30 4.34
C SER A 174 -23.52 5.15 3.07
N GLY A 175 -22.87 4.71 1.99
CA GLY A 175 -23.47 4.06 0.83
C GLY A 175 -24.13 4.98 -0.19
N GLU A 176 -23.58 4.93 -1.40
CA GLU A 176 -24.10 5.47 -2.66
C GLU A 176 -24.86 6.81 -2.57
N ASN A 177 -24.21 7.84 -3.09
CA ASN A 177 -24.71 8.43 -4.32
C ASN A 177 -23.50 8.98 -5.10
N ASN A 178 -23.66 9.19 -6.40
CA ASN A 178 -22.64 9.83 -7.24
C ASN A 178 -22.21 11.22 -6.73
N ASN A 179 -22.82 11.78 -5.69
CA ASN A 179 -22.52 13.11 -5.19
C ASN A 179 -21.73 13.09 -3.86
N ASP A 180 -21.69 11.97 -3.14
CA ASP A 180 -21.11 11.88 -1.78
C ASP A 180 -19.79 11.08 -1.72
N CYS A 181 -19.53 10.25 -2.73
CA CYS A 181 -18.31 9.43 -2.83
C CYS A 181 -17.50 9.82 -4.08
N PHE A 182 -16.93 11.04 -4.10
CA PHE A 182 -16.15 11.56 -5.24
C PHE A 182 -14.64 11.66 -5.01
N MET A 183 -14.20 11.74 -3.76
CA MET A 183 -12.80 11.63 -3.39
C MET A 183 -12.40 10.16 -3.45
N ASP A 184 -12.85 9.38 -2.46
CA ASP A 184 -12.51 7.97 -2.33
C ASP A 184 -13.72 7.09 -2.61
N TYR A 185 -13.54 6.03 -3.38
CA TYR A 185 -14.61 5.06 -3.64
C TYR A 185 -14.13 3.72 -4.20
N LEU A 186 -14.94 2.71 -3.93
CA LEU A 186 -15.07 1.51 -4.76
C LEU A 186 -16.22 1.72 -5.75
N MET A 187 -16.03 1.35 -7.02
CA MET A 187 -17.06 1.43 -8.07
C MET A 187 -17.28 0.07 -8.73
N VAL A 188 -18.46 -0.50 -8.47
CA VAL A 188 -18.95 -1.73 -9.12
C VAL A 188 -20.02 -1.40 -10.16
N ARG A 189 -21.07 -0.71 -9.71
CA ARG A 189 -22.13 -0.13 -10.55
C ARG A 189 -22.24 1.36 -10.28
N ASN A 190 -22.28 1.73 -9.00
CA ASN A 190 -22.11 3.09 -8.53
C ASN A 190 -20.92 3.17 -7.57
N ARG A 191 -20.59 4.40 -7.15
CA ARG A 191 -19.51 4.71 -6.21
C ARG A 191 -19.94 4.49 -4.77
N ILE A 192 -19.10 3.82 -4.01
CA ILE A 192 -19.33 3.37 -2.64
C ILE A 192 -18.13 3.79 -1.79
N CYS A 193 -18.39 4.44 -0.66
CA CYS A 193 -17.39 4.91 0.29
C CYS A 193 -17.93 4.82 1.73
N GLY A 194 -17.11 5.17 2.72
CA GLY A 194 -17.43 4.97 4.13
C GLY A 194 -17.07 3.56 4.61
N ARG A 195 -17.94 2.98 5.43
CA ARG A 195 -17.63 1.78 6.25
C ARG A 195 -18.59 0.61 6.07
N PHE A 196 -19.55 0.75 5.16
CA PHE A 196 -20.60 -0.23 4.93
C PHE A 196 -20.76 -0.45 3.43
N PHE A 197 -20.82 -1.72 3.02
CA PHE A 197 -20.97 -2.11 1.63
C PHE A 197 -22.45 -2.27 1.26
N HIS A 198 -23.14 -1.18 0.93
CA HIS A 198 -24.58 -1.25 0.59
C HIS A 198 -25.02 -0.23 -0.46
N LEU A 199 -26.23 -0.46 -0.99
CA LEU A 199 -26.90 0.40 -1.98
C LEU A 199 -27.72 1.53 -1.33
N SER A 200 -27.91 2.63 -2.07
CA SER A 200 -28.55 3.87 -1.61
C SER A 200 -30.00 3.73 -1.15
N ALA A 201 -30.68 2.61 -1.45
CA ALA A 201 -32.06 2.38 -1.05
C ALA A 201 -32.20 1.95 0.43
N GLN A 202 -31.10 1.52 1.08
CA GLN A 202 -31.12 0.93 2.42
C GLN A 202 -30.38 1.79 3.47
N ARG A 203 -30.27 3.12 3.26
CA ARG A 203 -29.51 4.08 4.11
C ARG A 203 -29.77 3.99 5.62
N ASN A 204 -30.96 3.52 6.01
CA ASN A 204 -31.37 3.46 7.42
C ASN A 204 -31.15 2.11 8.08
N LYS A 205 -30.70 1.08 7.35
CA LYS A 205 -30.51 -0.27 7.87
C LYS A 205 -29.02 -0.59 8.00
N ARG A 206 -28.37 0.11 8.95
CA ARG A 206 -26.93 0.08 9.30
C ARG A 206 -26.40 -1.30 9.79
N VAL A 207 -27.12 -2.37 9.53
CA VAL A 207 -26.92 -3.70 10.15
C VAL A 207 -26.89 -4.81 9.11
N ASN A 208 -27.08 -4.51 7.82
CA ASN A 208 -27.19 -5.55 6.79
C ASN A 208 -26.05 -5.41 5.76
N ASN A 209 -24.89 -5.97 6.11
CA ASN A 209 -23.76 -6.15 5.19
C ASN A 209 -23.94 -7.38 4.28
N ASP A 210 -25.07 -8.10 4.42
CA ASP A 210 -25.37 -9.33 3.70
C ASP A 210 -25.86 -9.10 2.26
N GLU A 211 -26.19 -7.85 1.90
CA GLU A 211 -26.70 -7.52 0.58
C GLU A 211 -25.58 -7.50 -0.47
N ALA A 212 -25.79 -8.24 -1.57
CA ALA A 212 -24.82 -8.33 -2.65
C ALA A 212 -24.99 -7.19 -3.66
N ILE A 213 -23.90 -6.52 -4.03
CA ILE A 213 -23.87 -5.55 -5.13
C ILE A 213 -23.38 -6.27 -6.38
N CYS A 214 -24.23 -6.33 -7.40
CA CYS A 214 -23.96 -7.08 -8.62
C CYS A 214 -23.76 -6.20 -9.84
N SER A 215 -22.84 -6.61 -10.72
CA SER A 215 -22.62 -6.00 -12.04
C SER A 215 -22.66 -7.07 -13.13
N SER A 216 -23.42 -6.79 -14.19
CA SER A 216 -23.43 -7.55 -15.44
C SER A 216 -22.59 -6.88 -16.53
N GLN A 217 -21.87 -5.80 -16.19
CA GLN A 217 -20.97 -5.12 -17.12
C GLN A 217 -19.86 -6.07 -17.57
N ARG A 218 -19.62 -6.13 -18.88
CA ARG A 218 -18.51 -6.89 -19.48
C ARG A 218 -17.44 -5.94 -20.01
N PRO A 219 -16.14 -6.17 -19.74
CA PRO A 219 -15.62 -7.17 -18.79
C PRO A 219 -16.08 -6.87 -17.35
N PHE A 220 -16.18 -7.92 -16.52
CA PHE A 220 -16.52 -7.76 -15.11
C PHE A 220 -15.40 -6.95 -14.45
N GLN A 221 -15.76 -5.88 -13.74
CA GLN A 221 -14.78 -4.96 -13.19
C GLN A 221 -15.21 -4.32 -11.88
N ILE A 222 -14.23 -3.91 -11.08
CA ILE A 222 -14.37 -3.03 -9.92
C ILE A 222 -13.25 -2.00 -9.97
N THR A 223 -13.59 -0.73 -9.76
CA THR A 223 -12.60 0.36 -9.72
C THR A 223 -12.39 0.80 -8.29
N PHE A 224 -11.14 0.99 -7.89
CA PHE A 224 -10.76 1.58 -6.63
C PHE A 224 -10.13 2.94 -6.91
N LYS A 225 -10.65 3.99 -6.25
CA LYS A 225 -10.12 5.34 -6.34
C LYS A 225 -9.91 5.92 -4.95
N THR A 226 -8.79 6.61 -4.77
CA THR A 226 -8.52 7.51 -3.64
C THR A 226 -8.01 8.85 -4.15
N ASP A 227 -8.22 9.90 -3.36
CA ASP A 227 -7.76 11.25 -3.63
C ASP A 227 -6.32 11.51 -3.17
N GLU A 228 -5.88 12.77 -3.25
CA GLU A 228 -4.50 13.16 -2.99
C GLU A 228 -4.08 13.02 -1.54
N ASP A 229 -5.00 13.14 -0.58
CA ASP A 229 -4.68 13.36 0.82
C ASP A 229 -5.65 12.62 1.75
N GLU A 230 -5.10 11.69 2.53
CA GLU A 230 -5.87 10.96 3.52
C GLU A 230 -5.85 11.67 4.88
N ILE A 231 -7.03 11.93 5.45
CA ILE A 231 -7.11 12.59 6.75
C ILE A 231 -6.70 11.60 7.86
N THR A 232 -5.60 11.91 8.55
CA THR A 232 -5.07 11.13 9.69
C THR A 232 -5.30 11.83 11.02
N LEU A 233 -5.10 11.14 12.15
CA LEU A 233 -5.36 11.57 13.55
C LEU A 233 -4.72 12.90 14.03
N LYS A 234 -4.12 13.71 13.14
CA LYS A 234 -3.86 15.14 13.38
C LYS A 234 -5.08 16.03 13.14
N ALA A 235 -6.11 15.54 12.44
CA ALA A 235 -7.40 16.19 12.35
C ALA A 235 -8.39 15.40 13.23
N THR A 236 -8.95 16.10 14.22
CA THR A 236 -10.23 15.96 14.94
C THR A 236 -10.99 14.63 14.77
N ASN A 237 -11.59 14.10 15.85
CA ASN A 237 -12.51 12.92 15.86
C ASN A 237 -13.65 13.02 14.81
N MET A 238 -13.34 12.79 13.55
CA MET A 238 -14.22 12.86 12.39
C MET A 238 -14.21 11.48 11.73
N PRO A 239 -14.87 10.47 12.33
CA PRO A 239 -14.84 9.09 11.85
C PRO A 239 -15.16 9.00 10.36
N ASP A 240 -16.05 9.85 9.84
CA ASP A 240 -16.49 9.78 8.44
C ASP A 240 -15.45 10.24 7.40
N GLN A 241 -14.48 11.07 7.78
CA GLN A 241 -13.47 11.62 6.87
C GLN A 241 -12.08 11.10 7.20
N ASN A 242 -11.85 10.70 8.45
CA ASN A 242 -10.60 10.13 8.90
C ASN A 242 -10.72 8.61 8.89
N GLU A 243 -10.02 7.96 7.96
CA GLU A 243 -10.03 6.50 7.81
C GLU A 243 -9.43 5.77 9.02
N GLN A 244 -8.75 6.48 9.93
CA GLN A 244 -8.20 5.94 11.19
C GLN A 244 -9.12 6.19 12.38
N SER A 245 -10.05 7.14 12.30
CA SER A 245 -10.91 7.57 13.42
C SER A 245 -12.16 6.70 13.61
N GLY A 246 -12.19 5.47 13.08
CA GLY A 246 -13.31 4.54 13.24
C GLY A 246 -13.03 3.17 12.62
N SER A 247 -13.79 2.15 13.04
CA SER A 247 -13.72 0.79 12.48
C SER A 247 -14.92 0.52 11.56
N PRO A 248 -14.74 -0.12 10.39
CA PRO A 248 -13.46 -0.55 9.79
C PRO A 248 -12.64 0.67 9.34
N GLY A 249 -11.32 0.62 9.46
CA GLY A 249 -10.43 1.69 9.00
C GLY A 249 -9.73 1.34 7.70
N GLY A 250 -9.07 2.32 7.08
CA GLY A 250 -8.32 2.15 5.83
C GLY A 250 -7.04 1.29 5.94
N ILE A 251 -6.66 0.90 7.17
CA ILE A 251 -5.41 0.18 7.49
C ILE A 251 -5.21 -1.13 6.70
N THR A 252 -6.30 -1.79 6.31
CA THR A 252 -6.30 -3.09 5.64
C THR A 252 -6.72 -3.07 4.17
N GLY A 253 -7.02 -1.90 3.62
CA GLY A 253 -7.57 -1.79 2.27
C GLY A 253 -9.04 -2.21 2.24
N PHE A 254 -9.41 -3.00 1.22
CA PHE A 254 -10.74 -3.60 1.13
C PHE A 254 -10.68 -5.13 0.99
N ASN A 255 -11.67 -5.80 1.56
CA ASN A 255 -11.89 -7.24 1.55
C ASN A 255 -13.37 -7.53 1.30
N LEU A 256 -13.67 -8.07 0.13
CA LEU A 256 -15.02 -8.38 -0.33
C LEU A 256 -15.12 -9.86 -0.69
N MET A 257 -16.23 -10.49 -0.31
CA MET A 257 -16.62 -11.76 -0.89
C MET A 257 -17.15 -11.51 -2.30
N TRP A 258 -16.91 -12.43 -3.23
CA TRP A 258 -17.46 -12.33 -4.57
C TRP A 258 -17.92 -13.69 -5.11
N THR A 259 -18.88 -13.65 -6.03
CA THR A 259 -19.43 -14.85 -6.67
C THR A 259 -19.88 -14.55 -8.11
N LEU A 260 -19.64 -15.48 -9.03
CA LEU A 260 -20.16 -15.42 -10.40
C LEU A 260 -21.57 -15.99 -10.46
N GLN A 261 -22.49 -15.22 -11.01
CA GLN A 261 -23.87 -15.62 -11.20
C GLN A 261 -24.06 -16.23 -12.58
N ASP A 262 -24.87 -17.28 -12.62
CA ASP A 262 -25.33 -17.88 -13.87
C ASP A 262 -26.17 -16.88 -14.68
N CYS A 263 -26.21 -17.13 -15.98
CA CYS A 263 -27.33 -16.71 -16.80
C CYS A 263 -28.55 -17.58 -16.42
#